data_AF-A0A954S118-F1
#
_entry.id   AF-A0A954S118-F1
#
_cell.length_a   1.000
_cell.length_b   1.000
_cell.length_c   1.000
_cell.angle_alpha   90.00
_cell.angle_beta   90.00
_cell.angle_gamma   90.00
#
_symmetry.space_group_name_H-M   'P 1'
#
loop_
_entity.id
_entity.type
_entity.pdbx_description
1 polymer ?
#
loop_
_entity_poly.entity_id
_entity_poly.type
_entity_poly.pdbx_seq_one_letter_code
_entity_poly.pdbx_strand_id
1 'polypeptide(L)'
;MQPPHFEPSAKRVIFLYMPGGPSHVDLLDPKPRLEADNGKPLPFEKPKLERTKTGNLLASPWKFARHGESGIEVSELLPGLASRIDDVCVIRSMVADNINHSGAALQMCTGEQAFSRPSMGSWLTYGLGTENQNLPGFVVVCPAPVFQGAQLWASSFLPSAYQGTLVRDMQNPIANLTTSGGVDRQRAKLDALQKL
;
A
#
# COMPACT_ATOMS: atom_id res chain seq x y z
N MET A 1 22.22 -2.66 -8.81
CA MET A 1 21.62 -3.46 -7.72
C MET A 1 22.07 -4.91 -7.88
N GLN A 2 22.03 -5.72 -6.81
CA GLN A 2 22.43 -7.13 -6.88
C GLN A 2 21.41 -7.96 -7.70
N PRO A 3 21.85 -9.00 -8.42
CA PRO A 3 20.93 -9.91 -9.10
C PRO A 3 20.09 -10.69 -8.06
N PRO A 4 18.82 -10.99 -8.37
CA PRO A 4 17.95 -11.71 -7.44
C PRO A 4 18.40 -13.18 -7.30
N HIS A 5 18.12 -13.78 -6.14
CA HIS A 5 18.41 -15.20 -5.90
C HIS A 5 17.55 -16.15 -6.75
N PHE A 6 16.37 -15.71 -7.16
CA PHE A 6 15.43 -16.45 -7.99
C PHE A 6 14.95 -15.56 -9.13
N GLU A 7 14.56 -16.17 -10.25
CA GLU A 7 13.94 -15.44 -11.35
C GLU A 7 12.58 -14.85 -10.90
N PRO A 8 12.39 -13.52 -10.96
CA PRO A 8 11.14 -12.91 -10.54
C PRO A 8 9.99 -13.29 -11.48
N SER A 9 8.87 -13.77 -10.92
CA SER A 9 7.65 -14.04 -11.69
C SER A 9 6.90 -12.76 -12.07
N ALA A 10 7.06 -11.69 -11.29
CA ALA A 10 6.47 -10.38 -11.54
C ALA A 10 7.54 -9.36 -11.92
N LYS A 11 7.32 -8.65 -13.03
CA LYS A 11 8.21 -7.57 -13.50
C LYS A 11 7.90 -6.22 -12.87
N ARG A 12 6.63 -6.00 -12.48
CA ARG A 12 6.13 -4.72 -11.96
C ARG A 12 5.09 -5.00 -10.90
N VAL A 13 5.15 -4.26 -9.79
CA VAL A 13 4.18 -4.33 -8.70
C VAL A 13 3.58 -2.95 -8.48
N ILE A 14 2.25 -2.87 -8.55
CA ILE A 14 1.49 -1.68 -8.19
C ILE A 14 0.78 -2.00 -6.88
N PHE A 15 1.12 -1.29 -5.82
CA PHE A 15 0.48 -1.42 -4.52
C PHE A 15 -0.35 -0.18 -4.21
N LEU A 16 -1.66 -0.37 -4.03
CA LEU A 16 -2.59 0.70 -3.71
C LEU A 16 -2.99 0.59 -2.24
N TYR A 17 -2.43 1.47 -1.40
CA TYR A 17 -2.87 1.63 -0.01
C TYR A 17 -3.90 2.76 0.07
N MET A 18 -5.12 2.44 0.50
CA MET A 18 -6.26 3.36 0.55
C MET A 18 -6.68 3.63 2.00
N PRO A 19 -5.95 4.49 2.74
CA PRO A 19 -6.30 4.82 4.11
C PRO A 19 -7.67 5.54 4.13
N GLY A 20 -8.57 5.09 5.01
CA GLY A 20 -9.93 5.62 5.06
C GLY A 20 -10.84 5.11 3.92
N GLY A 21 -10.41 4.08 3.19
CA GLY A 21 -11.24 3.41 2.19
C GLY A 21 -12.47 2.71 2.81
N PRO A 22 -13.39 2.22 1.96
CA PRO A 22 -14.60 1.54 2.40
C PRO A 22 -14.28 0.25 3.17
N SER A 23 -15.22 -0.16 4.03
CA SER A 23 -15.09 -1.38 4.83
C SER A 23 -14.99 -2.61 3.91
N HIS A 24 -14.07 -3.52 4.19
CA HIS A 24 -13.94 -4.78 3.46
C HIS A 24 -15.22 -5.64 3.52
N VAL A 25 -15.96 -5.55 4.64
CA VAL A 25 -17.27 -6.21 4.84
C VAL A 25 -18.33 -5.70 3.87
N ASP A 26 -18.18 -4.48 3.36
CA ASP A 26 -19.08 -3.87 2.39
C ASP A 26 -18.65 -4.10 0.93
N LEU A 27 -17.49 -4.71 0.68
CA LEU A 27 -16.87 -4.82 -0.64
C LEU A 27 -16.70 -6.26 -1.13
N LEU A 28 -15.89 -7.05 -0.42
CA LEU A 28 -15.38 -8.34 -0.90
C LEU A 28 -15.42 -9.44 0.17
N ASP A 29 -16.01 -9.17 1.34
CA ASP A 29 -16.05 -10.09 2.46
C ASP A 29 -17.43 -10.10 3.14
N PRO A 30 -18.49 -10.55 2.44
CA PRO A 30 -19.82 -10.64 3.02
C PRO A 30 -19.79 -11.53 4.27
N LYS A 31 -20.52 -11.10 5.31
CA LYS A 31 -20.60 -11.78 6.60
C LYS A 31 -22.06 -12.22 6.86
N PRO A 32 -22.49 -13.41 6.40
CA PRO A 32 -23.87 -13.88 6.58
C PRO A 32 -24.35 -13.89 8.04
N ARG A 33 -23.45 -14.18 8.99
CA ARG A 33 -23.78 -14.10 10.43
C ARG A 33 -24.03 -12.66 10.90
N LEU A 34 -23.28 -11.69 10.37
CA LEU A 34 -23.47 -10.28 10.69
C LEU A 34 -24.82 -9.79 10.16
N GLU A 35 -25.25 -10.29 9.00
CA GLU A 35 -26.58 -10.04 8.45
C GLU A 35 -27.69 -10.62 9.33
N ALA A 36 -27.57 -11.88 9.73
CA ALA A 36 -28.55 -12.54 10.61
C ALA A 36 -28.65 -11.91 12.02
N ASP A 37 -27.56 -11.29 12.49
CA ASP A 37 -27.47 -10.64 13.79
C ASP A 37 -27.58 -9.11 13.73
N ASN A 38 -28.05 -8.56 12.60
CA ASN A 38 -28.19 -7.12 12.42
C ASN A 38 -29.01 -6.47 13.55
N GLY A 39 -28.49 -5.38 14.10
CA GLY A 39 -29.12 -4.63 15.20
C GLY A 39 -29.02 -5.29 16.58
N LYS A 40 -28.48 -6.51 16.71
CA LYS A 40 -28.27 -7.17 18.01
C LYS A 40 -27.03 -6.62 18.73
N PRO A 41 -26.96 -6.71 20.07
CA PRO A 41 -25.74 -6.40 20.79
C PRO A 41 -24.60 -7.36 20.39
N LEU A 42 -23.36 -6.93 20.64
CA LEU A 42 -22.18 -7.76 20.42
C LEU A 42 -22.27 -9.07 21.24
N PRO A 43 -22.07 -10.25 20.62
CA PRO A 43 -22.19 -11.54 21.29
C PRO A 43 -20.92 -11.97 22.04
N PHE A 44 -19.95 -11.07 22.18
CA PHE A 44 -18.65 -11.31 22.81
C PHE A 44 -18.16 -10.08 23.57
N GLU A 45 -17.20 -10.27 24.48
CA GLU A 45 -16.56 -9.18 25.19
C GLU A 45 -15.84 -8.24 24.23
N LYS A 46 -16.00 -6.94 24.48
CA LYS A 46 -15.35 -5.91 23.67
C LYS A 46 -13.84 -5.85 23.97
N PRO A 47 -13.01 -5.42 23.01
CA PRO A 47 -11.63 -5.09 23.29
C PRO A 47 -11.53 -4.09 24.46
N LYS A 48 -10.54 -4.28 25.34
CA LYS A 48 -10.37 -3.43 26.53
C LYS A 48 -10.11 -1.95 26.20
N LEU A 49 -9.66 -1.67 24.98
CA LEU A 49 -9.44 -0.33 24.46
C LEU A 49 -10.53 0.04 23.46
N GLU A 50 -11.41 0.96 23.84
CA GLU A 50 -12.38 1.61 22.95
C GLU A 50 -11.97 3.06 22.70
N ARG A 51 -11.83 3.46 21.43
CA ARG A 51 -11.65 4.88 21.05
C ARG A 51 -12.98 5.63 20.94
N THR A 52 -14.04 4.91 20.59
CA THR A 52 -15.41 5.41 20.42
C THR A 52 -16.39 4.39 20.97
N LYS A 53 -17.56 4.85 21.41
CA LYS A 53 -18.60 3.97 21.97
C LYS A 53 -19.09 3.01 20.88
N THR A 54 -18.84 1.71 21.06
CA THR A 54 -19.28 0.69 20.11
C THR A 54 -20.79 0.46 20.23
N GLY A 55 -21.50 0.56 19.09
CA GLY A 55 -22.93 0.30 18.97
C GLY A 55 -23.27 -1.18 18.79
N ASN A 56 -24.50 -1.44 18.35
CA ASN A 56 -24.95 -2.78 17.97
C ASN A 56 -24.31 -3.22 16.65
N LEU A 57 -24.40 -4.51 16.35
CA LEU A 57 -23.99 -5.06 15.07
C LEU A 57 -24.74 -4.38 13.93
N LEU A 58 -24.01 -4.01 12.88
CA LEU A 58 -24.57 -3.39 11.67
C LEU A 58 -24.22 -4.28 10.48
N ALA A 59 -25.24 -4.83 9.84
CA ALA A 59 -25.09 -5.53 8.58
C ALA A 59 -24.68 -4.58 7.47
N SER A 60 -23.98 -5.10 6.47
CA SER A 60 -23.73 -4.35 5.24
C SER A 60 -25.08 -3.96 4.61
N PRO A 61 -25.29 -2.69 4.23
CA PRO A 61 -26.52 -2.27 3.56
C PRO A 61 -26.52 -2.63 2.06
N TRP A 62 -25.42 -3.18 1.56
CA TRP A 62 -25.20 -3.43 0.13
C TRP A 62 -25.49 -4.88 -0.23
N LYS A 63 -25.95 -5.09 -1.46
CA LYS A 63 -26.20 -6.43 -2.01
C LYS A 63 -24.91 -7.05 -2.53
N PHE A 64 -24.83 -8.36 -2.39
CA PHE A 64 -23.74 -9.18 -2.90
C PHE A 64 -24.27 -10.17 -3.93
N ALA A 65 -23.47 -10.42 -4.96
CA ALA A 65 -23.73 -11.45 -5.94
C ALA A 65 -22.45 -12.24 -6.22
N ARG A 66 -22.59 -13.51 -6.61
CA ARG A 66 -21.46 -14.32 -7.07
C ARG A 66 -21.11 -13.94 -8.50
N HIS A 67 -19.82 -13.78 -8.76
CA HIS A 67 -19.31 -13.42 -10.08
C HIS A 67 -18.22 -14.39 -10.53
N GLY A 68 -18.06 -14.49 -11.84
CA GLY A 68 -17.02 -15.32 -12.46
C GLY A 68 -17.20 -16.82 -12.22
N GLU A 69 -16.22 -17.59 -12.69
CA GLU A 69 -16.09 -19.02 -12.43
C GLU A 69 -15.66 -19.30 -10.99
N SER A 70 -14.91 -18.38 -10.38
CA SER A 70 -14.49 -18.44 -8.98
C SER A 70 -15.68 -18.39 -8.01
N GLY A 71 -16.82 -17.84 -8.44
CA GLY A 71 -18.02 -17.68 -7.61
C GLY A 71 -17.83 -16.75 -6.42
N ILE A 72 -16.79 -15.90 -6.45
CA ILE A 72 -16.51 -14.94 -5.37
C ILE A 72 -17.67 -13.95 -5.28
N GLU A 73 -18.14 -13.75 -4.06
CA GLU A 73 -19.18 -12.78 -3.77
C GLU A 73 -18.61 -11.36 -3.74
N VAL A 74 -19.17 -10.48 -4.58
CA VAL A 74 -18.76 -9.08 -4.74
C VAL A 74 -19.96 -8.17 -4.49
N SER A 75 -19.71 -7.07 -3.79
CA SER A 75 -20.70 -6.03 -3.54
C SER A 75 -21.11 -5.30 -4.82
N GLU A 76 -22.38 -4.88 -4.89
CA GLU A 76 -22.91 -4.04 -5.98
C GLU A 76 -22.16 -2.71 -6.16
N LEU A 77 -21.35 -2.30 -5.17
CA LEU A 77 -20.48 -1.13 -5.23
C LEU A 77 -19.30 -1.27 -6.21
N LEU A 78 -18.92 -2.50 -6.58
CA LEU A 78 -17.72 -2.78 -7.37
C LEU A 78 -18.03 -3.49 -8.70
N PRO A 79 -18.97 -2.99 -9.53
CA PRO A 79 -19.40 -3.71 -10.74
C PRO A 79 -18.26 -3.90 -11.75
N GLY A 80 -17.34 -2.93 -11.83
CA GLY A 80 -16.15 -3.02 -12.68
C GLY A 80 -15.19 -4.12 -12.23
N LEU A 81 -14.96 -4.26 -10.91
CA LEU A 81 -14.12 -5.33 -10.37
C LEU A 81 -14.81 -6.69 -10.50
N ALA A 82 -16.11 -6.74 -10.23
CA ALA A 82 -16.91 -7.95 -10.34
C ALA A 82 -16.82 -8.59 -11.73
N SER A 83 -16.77 -7.77 -12.79
CA SER A 83 -16.59 -8.25 -14.18
C SER A 83 -15.24 -8.93 -14.46
N ARG A 84 -14.27 -8.81 -13.55
CA ARG A 84 -12.91 -9.36 -13.68
C ARG A 84 -12.48 -10.16 -12.45
N ILE A 85 -13.43 -10.65 -11.66
CA ILE A 85 -13.12 -11.22 -10.34
C ILE A 85 -12.25 -12.48 -10.43
N ASP A 86 -12.30 -13.21 -11.55
CA ASP A 86 -11.49 -14.41 -11.76
C ASP A 86 -9.99 -14.10 -11.97
N ASP A 87 -9.65 -12.85 -12.31
CA ASP A 87 -8.26 -12.36 -12.37
C ASP A 87 -7.76 -11.86 -11.00
N VAL A 88 -8.60 -11.93 -9.96
CA VAL A 88 -8.33 -11.33 -8.65
C VAL A 88 -8.20 -12.41 -7.58
N CYS A 89 -7.09 -12.37 -6.84
CA CYS A 89 -6.95 -13.13 -5.61
C CYS A 89 -7.47 -12.30 -4.42
N VAL A 90 -8.55 -12.75 -3.79
CA VAL A 90 -9.11 -12.10 -2.60
C VAL A 90 -8.58 -12.78 -1.33
N ILE A 91 -7.90 -12.02 -0.47
CA ILE A 91 -7.38 -12.51 0.81
C ILE A 91 -8.25 -11.99 1.95
N ARG A 92 -9.10 -12.86 2.52
CA ARG A 92 -9.99 -12.57 3.67
C ARG A 92 -9.37 -12.96 5.03
N SER A 93 -8.17 -13.55 5.02
CA SER A 93 -7.49 -14.07 6.20
C SER A 93 -6.52 -13.08 6.85
N MET A 94 -6.45 -11.84 6.35
CA MET A 94 -5.59 -10.81 6.94
C MET A 94 -6.15 -10.37 8.30
N VAL A 95 -5.28 -10.30 9.29
CA VAL A 95 -5.61 -9.84 10.64
C VAL A 95 -4.66 -8.70 11.01
N ALA A 96 -5.20 -7.69 11.69
CA ALA A 96 -4.45 -6.64 12.33
C ALA A 96 -4.95 -6.46 13.77
N ASP A 97 -4.04 -6.19 14.67
CA ASP A 97 -4.24 -6.11 16.12
C ASP A 97 -3.97 -4.69 16.66
N ASN A 98 -3.71 -3.72 15.77
CA ASN A 98 -3.55 -2.32 16.14
C ASN A 98 -4.83 -1.50 15.89
N ILE A 99 -5.37 -0.92 16.97
CA ILE A 99 -6.56 -0.05 16.90
C ILE A 99 -6.26 1.39 16.48
N ASN A 100 -4.98 1.78 16.45
CA ASN A 100 -4.57 3.12 16.07
C ASN A 100 -4.24 3.17 14.58
N HIS A 101 -4.81 4.16 13.88
CA HIS A 101 -4.55 4.39 12.46
C HIS A 101 -3.06 4.39 12.11
N SER A 102 -2.22 4.97 12.96
CA SER A 102 -0.76 4.99 12.73
C SER A 102 -0.08 3.64 12.81
N GLY A 103 -0.35 2.89 13.87
CA GLY A 103 0.27 1.58 14.01
C GLY A 103 -0.27 0.59 12.98
N ALA A 104 -1.56 0.66 12.65
CA ALA A 104 -2.16 -0.17 11.61
C ALA A 104 -1.60 0.11 10.21
N ALA A 105 -1.39 1.40 9.88
CA ALA A 105 -0.77 1.78 8.60
C ALA A 105 0.68 1.27 8.49
N LEU A 106 1.47 1.42 9.57
CA LEU A 106 2.81 0.87 9.64
C LEU A 106 2.81 -0.66 9.52
N GLN A 107 1.90 -1.34 10.21
CA GLN A 107 1.79 -2.79 10.17
C GLN A 107 1.47 -3.29 8.76
N MET A 108 0.55 -2.62 8.06
CA MET A 108 0.21 -2.95 6.67
C MET A 108 1.41 -2.78 5.73
N CYS A 109 2.16 -1.69 5.88
CA CYS A 109 3.25 -1.37 4.96
C CYS A 109 4.60 -2.03 5.31
N THR A 110 4.80 -2.42 6.57
CA THR A 110 6.12 -2.84 7.09
C THR A 110 6.09 -4.13 7.91
N GLY A 111 4.91 -4.62 8.28
CA GLY A 111 4.73 -5.77 9.19
C GLY A 111 4.96 -5.44 10.67
N GLU A 112 5.28 -4.20 11.01
CA GLU A 112 5.62 -3.75 12.37
C GLU A 112 4.77 -2.53 12.77
N GLN A 113 4.47 -2.39 14.06
CA GLN A 113 3.55 -1.36 14.57
C GLN A 113 4.23 -0.22 15.31
N ALA A 114 5.41 -0.47 15.89
CA ALA A 114 6.08 0.48 16.78
C ALA A 114 7.44 0.93 16.26
N PHE A 115 8.19 0.02 15.63
CA PHE A 115 9.55 0.29 15.19
C PHE A 115 9.63 0.59 13.70
N SER A 116 10.66 1.34 13.33
CA SER A 116 11.02 1.48 11.92
C SER A 116 11.45 0.12 11.36
N ARG A 117 10.76 -0.33 10.32
CA ARG A 117 11.13 -1.50 9.51
C ARG A 117 11.13 -1.10 8.03
N PRO A 118 11.89 -1.81 7.19
CA PRO A 118 11.82 -1.59 5.77
C PRO A 118 10.41 -1.91 5.28
N SER A 119 9.85 -1.01 4.47
CA SER A 119 8.54 -1.23 3.87
C SER A 119 8.56 -2.41 2.89
N MET A 120 7.39 -2.90 2.54
CA MET A 120 7.21 -3.93 1.51
C MET A 120 7.92 -3.56 0.20
N GLY A 121 7.80 -2.31 -0.27
CA GLY A 121 8.48 -1.87 -1.48
C GLY A 121 10.01 -1.87 -1.37
N SER A 122 10.53 -1.53 -0.18
CA SER A 122 11.96 -1.58 0.12
C SER A 122 12.48 -3.02 0.11
N TRP A 123 11.73 -3.96 0.70
CA TRP A 123 12.08 -5.39 0.67
C TRP A 123 12.02 -5.98 -0.74
N LEU A 124 10.98 -5.65 -1.51
CA LEU A 124 10.84 -6.13 -2.88
C LEU A 124 12.00 -5.66 -3.75
N THR A 125 12.36 -4.38 -3.68
CA THR A 125 13.49 -3.85 -4.47
C THR A 125 14.85 -4.32 -3.96
N TYR A 126 15.00 -4.57 -2.66
CA TYR A 126 16.21 -5.18 -2.10
C TYR A 126 16.41 -6.63 -2.56
N GLY A 127 15.36 -7.45 -2.49
CA GLY A 127 15.43 -8.88 -2.79
C GLY A 127 15.35 -9.21 -4.28
N LEU A 128 14.55 -8.47 -5.04
CA LEU A 128 14.33 -8.71 -6.47
C LEU A 128 15.18 -7.82 -7.38
N GLY A 129 15.77 -6.76 -6.81
CA GLY A 129 16.49 -5.75 -7.57
C GLY A 129 15.56 -4.84 -8.40
N THR A 130 16.13 -4.24 -9.44
CA THR A 130 15.40 -3.45 -10.43
C THR A 130 16.09 -3.58 -11.78
N GLU A 131 15.32 -3.62 -12.85
CA GLU A 131 15.83 -3.50 -14.22
C GLU A 131 16.34 -2.08 -14.53
N ASN A 132 15.93 -1.08 -13.72
CA ASN A 132 16.23 0.32 -13.95
C ASN A 132 17.58 0.76 -13.34
N GLN A 133 18.54 1.16 -14.17
CA GLN A 133 19.84 1.66 -13.69
C GLN A 133 19.88 3.16 -13.42
N ASN A 134 18.87 3.92 -13.89
CA ASN A 134 18.94 5.38 -13.96
C ASN A 134 17.80 6.09 -13.21
N LEU A 135 16.75 5.38 -12.79
CA LEU A 135 15.64 5.90 -11.99
C LEU A 135 15.42 5.04 -10.75
N PRO A 136 14.73 5.57 -9.72
CA PRO A 136 14.40 4.82 -8.53
C PRO A 136 13.61 3.54 -8.84
N GLY A 137 14.01 2.42 -8.23
CA GLY A 137 13.28 1.15 -8.33
C GLY A 137 11.97 1.12 -7.53
N PHE A 138 11.83 2.01 -6.54
CA PHE A 138 10.66 2.13 -5.69
C PHE A 138 10.14 3.57 -5.69
N VAL A 139 8.99 3.77 -6.33
CA VAL A 139 8.32 5.07 -6.45
C VAL A 139 7.04 5.05 -5.63
N VAL A 140 6.79 6.14 -4.91
CA VAL A 140 5.59 6.34 -4.09
C VAL A 140 4.85 7.54 -4.63
N VAL A 141 3.64 7.31 -5.14
CA VAL A 141 2.77 8.39 -5.62
C VAL A 141 1.77 8.72 -4.53
N CYS A 142 1.87 9.93 -3.99
CA CYS A 142 1.03 10.38 -2.89
C CYS A 142 0.80 11.89 -2.98
N PRO A 143 -0.31 12.34 -3.59
CA PRO A 143 -0.55 13.77 -3.85
C PRO A 143 -0.80 14.57 -2.57
N ALA A 144 -1.32 13.93 -1.52
CA ALA A 144 -1.56 14.54 -0.22
C ALA A 144 -0.68 13.89 0.87
N PRO A 145 -0.27 14.62 1.91
CA PRO A 145 0.44 14.02 3.04
C PRO A 145 -0.39 12.91 3.68
N VAL A 146 0.21 11.74 3.88
CA VAL A 146 -0.35 10.69 4.75
C VAL A 146 0.15 10.89 6.18
N PHE A 147 -0.70 10.57 7.15
CA PHE A 147 -0.48 10.90 8.56
C PHE A 147 0.85 10.36 9.14
N GLN A 148 1.29 9.18 8.72
CA GLN A 148 2.54 8.55 9.18
C GLN A 148 3.77 8.95 8.35
N GLY A 149 3.55 9.65 7.23
CA GLY A 149 4.61 10.14 6.35
C GLY A 149 5.51 9.03 5.82
N ALA A 150 6.78 9.36 5.66
CA ALA A 150 7.76 8.53 4.96
C ALA A 150 8.05 7.16 5.58
N GLN A 151 7.63 6.93 6.83
CA GLN A 151 7.80 5.64 7.50
C GLN A 151 7.07 4.51 6.76
N LEU A 152 5.96 4.80 6.07
CA LEU A 152 5.21 3.81 5.30
C LEU A 152 5.97 3.26 4.09
N TRP A 153 7.01 3.95 3.62
CA TRP A 153 7.85 3.55 2.49
C TRP A 153 9.34 3.67 2.79
N ALA A 154 9.71 3.56 4.06
CA ALA A 154 11.09 3.71 4.49
C ALA A 154 11.95 2.51 4.11
N SER A 155 13.22 2.76 3.79
CA SER A 155 14.27 1.73 3.72
C SER A 155 14.68 1.24 5.11
N SER A 156 14.52 2.08 6.14
CA SER A 156 14.93 1.79 7.51
C SER A 156 16.41 1.39 7.58
N PHE A 157 16.73 0.19 8.06
CA PHE A 157 18.10 -0.33 8.13
C PHE A 157 18.63 -0.87 6.79
N LEU A 158 17.82 -0.98 5.73
CA LEU A 158 18.33 -1.27 4.39
C LEU A 158 19.06 -0.03 3.84
N PRO A 159 20.00 -0.22 2.89
CA PRO A 159 20.66 0.91 2.24
C PRO A 159 19.67 1.93 1.67
N SER A 160 20.05 3.22 1.71
CA SER A 160 19.20 4.32 1.25
C SER A 160 18.77 4.22 -0.22
N ALA A 161 19.49 3.43 -1.03
CA ALA A 161 19.11 3.10 -2.40
C ALA A 161 17.72 2.42 -2.52
N TYR A 162 17.20 1.83 -1.43
CA TYR A 162 15.89 1.18 -1.37
C TYR A 162 14.81 2.05 -0.72
N GLN A 163 15.10 3.33 -0.47
CA GLN A 163 14.13 4.29 0.04
C GLN A 163 13.08 4.59 -1.03
N GLY A 164 11.79 4.54 -0.66
CA GLY A 164 10.72 4.97 -1.56
C GLY A 164 10.89 6.43 -1.95
N THR A 165 10.92 6.69 -3.26
CA THR A 165 11.01 8.04 -3.81
C THR A 165 9.60 8.62 -3.93
N LEU A 166 9.31 9.63 -3.10
CA LEU A 166 8.01 10.29 -3.10
C LEU A 166 7.85 11.21 -4.30
N VAL A 167 6.81 10.98 -5.08
CA VAL A 167 6.33 11.82 -6.17
C VAL A 167 4.97 12.38 -5.77
N ARG A 168 4.91 13.70 -5.52
CA ARG A 168 3.67 14.40 -5.14
C ARG A 168 2.96 15.00 -6.34
N ASP A 169 3.75 15.59 -7.23
CA ASP A 169 3.30 16.26 -8.44
C ASP A 169 4.01 15.60 -9.62
N MET A 170 3.26 15.04 -10.57
CA MET A 170 3.84 14.40 -11.75
C MET A 170 4.50 15.42 -12.70
N GLN A 171 4.11 16.70 -12.63
CA GLN A 171 4.77 17.78 -13.37
C GLN A 171 6.09 18.20 -12.71
N ASN A 172 6.20 18.11 -11.38
CA ASN A 172 7.39 18.42 -10.60
C ASN A 172 7.74 17.27 -9.63
N PRO A 173 8.20 16.11 -10.16
CA PRO A 173 8.24 14.85 -9.41
C PRO A 173 9.21 14.85 -8.24
N ILE A 174 10.26 15.67 -8.29
CA ILE A 174 11.23 15.83 -7.20
C ILE A 174 11.18 17.29 -6.75
N ALA A 175 10.83 17.49 -5.48
CA ALA A 175 10.74 18.83 -4.89
C ALA A 175 12.10 19.54 -4.96
N ASN A 176 12.07 20.83 -5.30
CA ASN A 176 13.25 21.69 -5.39
C ASN A 176 14.31 21.23 -6.41
N LEU A 177 13.97 20.33 -7.34
CA LEU A 177 14.85 19.95 -8.44
C LEU A 177 14.60 20.85 -9.64
N THR A 178 15.44 21.88 -9.80
CA THR A 178 15.45 22.73 -11.00
C THR A 178 16.76 22.54 -11.75
N THR A 179 16.69 22.47 -13.08
CA THR A 179 17.88 22.42 -13.93
C THR A 179 18.57 23.79 -13.90
N SER A 180 19.66 23.91 -13.14
CA SER A 180 20.43 25.16 -13.05
C SER A 180 21.50 25.22 -14.15
N GLY A 181 21.15 25.88 -15.26
CA GLY A 181 21.97 25.94 -16.48
C GLY A 181 21.78 24.69 -17.33
N GLY A 182 21.56 24.88 -18.63
CA GLY A 182 21.28 23.80 -19.58
C GLY A 182 22.38 22.75 -19.67
N VAL A 183 22.18 21.78 -20.57
CA VAL A 183 23.03 20.60 -20.75
C VAL A 183 24.52 20.97 -20.86
N ASP A 184 24.85 22.09 -21.50
CA ASP A 184 26.24 22.56 -21.67
C ASP A 184 26.93 22.86 -20.34
N ARG A 185 26.21 23.43 -19.37
CA ARG A 185 26.77 23.74 -18.04
C ARG A 185 26.99 22.46 -17.23
N GLN A 186 26.10 21.48 -17.37
CA GLN A 186 26.28 20.16 -16.78
C GLN A 186 27.48 19.44 -17.40
N ARG A 187 27.63 19.52 -18.73
CA ARG A 187 28.73 18.92 -19.47
C ARG A 187 30.08 19.51 -19.03
N ALA A 188 30.19 20.83 -18.98
CA ALA A 188 31.40 21.51 -18.53
C ALA A 188 31.82 21.12 -17.10
N LYS A 189 30.86 20.92 -16.19
CA LYS A 189 31.15 20.43 -14.82
C LYS A 189 31.71 19.00 -14.82
N LEU A 190 31.12 18.11 -15.62
CA LEU A 190 31.56 16.72 -15.72
C LEU A 190 32.94 16.61 -16.38
N ASP A 191 33.20 17.42 -17.40
CA ASP A 191 34.50 17.47 -18.08
C ASP A 191 35.60 18.02 -17.15
N ALA A 192 35.25 18.91 -16.22
CA ALA A 192 36.17 19.38 -15.18
C ALA A 192 36.47 18.28 -14.15
N LEU A 193 35.46 17.51 -13.72
CA LEU A 193 35.64 16.38 -12.79
C LEU A 193 36.53 15.27 -13.36
N GLN A 194 36.46 15.02 -14.68
CA GLN A 194 37.30 14.02 -15.35
C GLN A 194 38.79 14.39 -15.42
N LYS A 195 39.15 15.65 -15.13
CA LYS A 195 40.53 16.14 -15.11
C LYS A 195 41.17 16.12 -13.71
N LEU A 196 40.41 15.77 -12.68
CA LEU A 196 40.89 15.52 -11.32
C LEU A 196 41.28 14.05 -11.16
#